data_AF-A0AAU1NFP0-F1
#
_entry.id   AF-A0AAU1NFP0-F1
#
_cell.length_a   1.000
_cell.length_b   1.000
_cell.length_c   1.000
_cell.angle_alpha   90.00
_cell.angle_beta   90.00
_cell.angle_gamma   90.00
#
_symmetry.space_group_name_H-M   'P 1'
#
loop_
_entity.id
_entity.type
_entity.pdbx_description
1 polymer ?
#
loop_
_entity_poly.entity_id
_entity_poly.type
_entity_poly.pdbx_seq_one_letter_code
_entity_poly.pdbx_strand_id
1 'polypeptide(L)'
;MEPAGHESIQMRLNQIPTDPSGSANPPGLSGGQKDLASSPAEKKAAAKAIQEHIEPETKQAGAWADEETGGSVKAFGPKDGHGWLTSGAVSKAHKTWGEQAKNLMNRLSSEKGALQSSNTFLTGTDFGVLAGVRKVSVLDTYSPPPHP
;
A
#
# COMPACT_ATOMS: atom_id res chain seq x y z
N MET A 1 63.02 -26.98 13.54
CA MET A 1 62.63 -25.63 13.94
C MET A 1 62.21 -24.89 12.66
N GLU A 2 60.92 -24.91 12.37
CA GLU A 2 60.18 -24.11 11.38
C GLU A 2 58.87 -23.77 12.12
N PRO A 3 58.25 -22.59 11.94
CA PRO A 3 57.55 -22.24 10.69
C PRO A 3 57.59 -20.71 10.42
N ALA A 4 56.89 -20.04 9.50
CA ALA A 4 55.69 -20.35 8.74
C ALA A 4 55.61 -19.44 7.50
N GLY A 5 55.19 -20.02 6.37
CA GLY A 5 54.64 -19.29 5.24
C GLY A 5 53.22 -18.78 5.53
N HIS A 6 52.89 -17.63 4.92
CA HIS A 6 51.59 -16.99 5.01
C HIS A 6 50.57 -17.73 4.13
N GLU A 7 49.68 -18.50 4.74
CA GLU A 7 48.49 -19.02 4.07
C GLU A 7 47.31 -18.06 4.19
N SER A 8 46.75 -17.79 3.02
CA SER A 8 45.55 -17.02 2.71
C SER A 8 44.39 -17.28 3.67
N ILE A 9 43.94 -16.24 4.37
CA ILE A 9 42.69 -16.24 5.14
C ILE A 9 41.52 -16.23 4.15
N GLN A 10 41.16 -17.41 3.63
CA GLN A 10 39.85 -17.64 3.04
C GLN A 10 38.83 -17.72 4.18
N MET A 11 38.05 -16.66 4.37
CA MET A 11 36.91 -16.67 5.27
C MET A 11 35.86 -17.65 4.74
N ARG A 12 35.89 -18.90 5.21
CA ARG A 12 34.90 -19.94 4.91
C ARG A 12 33.59 -19.64 5.65
N LEU A 13 32.72 -18.88 4.99
CA LEU A 13 31.34 -18.63 5.41
C LEU A 13 30.45 -19.86 5.09
N ASN A 14 30.64 -21.00 5.78
CA ASN A 14 29.68 -22.12 5.72
C ASN A 14 29.85 -23.19 6.82
N GLN A 15 29.95 -22.80 8.09
CA GLN A 15 29.97 -23.76 9.21
C GLN A 15 28.87 -23.37 10.22
N ILE A 16 27.75 -24.08 10.15
CA ILE A 16 26.66 -24.03 11.13
C ILE A 16 27.04 -25.05 12.22
N PRO A 17 27.07 -24.68 13.53
CA PRO A 17 27.29 -25.66 14.58
C PRO A 17 26.15 -26.68 14.62
N THR A 18 26.49 -27.95 14.44
CA THR A 18 25.61 -29.09 14.71
C THR A 18 25.64 -29.40 16.21
N ASP A 19 24.53 -29.14 16.90
CA ASP A 19 24.24 -29.80 18.17
C ASP A 19 23.15 -30.88 17.96
N PRO A 20 23.39 -32.14 18.39
CA PRO A 20 22.43 -33.22 18.26
C PRO A 20 21.65 -33.41 19.57
N SER A 21 20.34 -33.13 19.56
CA SER A 21 19.43 -33.82 20.49
C SER A 21 18.01 -33.87 19.93
N GLY A 22 17.50 -35.10 19.84
CA GLY A 22 16.42 -35.47 18.95
C GLY A 22 15.01 -35.09 19.40
N SER A 23 14.15 -34.87 18.41
CA SER A 23 12.90 -35.61 18.27
C SER A 23 12.44 -35.47 16.83
N ALA A 24 12.40 -36.60 16.13
CA ALA A 24 11.83 -36.69 14.79
C ALA A 24 10.34 -36.36 14.86
N ASN A 25 9.97 -35.17 14.42
CA ASN A 25 8.59 -34.89 14.01
C ASN A 25 8.49 -35.10 12.48
N PRO A 26 7.41 -35.71 11.97
CA PRO A 26 7.24 -35.92 10.53
C PRO A 26 7.20 -34.59 9.77
N PRO A 27 7.42 -34.58 8.43
CA PRO A 27 7.28 -33.38 7.62
C PRO A 27 5.80 -33.00 7.53
N GLY A 28 5.33 -32.22 8.51
CA GLY A 28 3.95 -31.76 8.61
C GLY A 28 3.93 -30.25 8.79
N LEU A 29 3.55 -29.55 7.72
CA LEU A 29 2.97 -28.21 7.68
C LEU A 29 3.27 -27.30 8.88
N SER A 30 4.42 -26.63 8.86
CA SER A 30 4.58 -25.36 9.59
C SER A 30 4.52 -24.20 8.60
N GLY A 31 3.44 -24.16 7.82
CA GLY A 31 3.02 -22.99 7.07
C GLY A 31 2.26 -22.07 8.01
N GLY A 32 2.96 -21.39 8.92
CA GLY A 32 2.37 -20.30 9.68
C GLY A 32 1.98 -19.20 8.70
N GLN A 33 0.68 -19.11 8.40
CA GLN A 33 0.14 -18.02 7.60
C GLN A 33 0.50 -16.72 8.32
N LYS A 34 1.44 -15.94 7.77
CA LYS A 34 1.59 -14.55 8.19
C LYS A 34 0.28 -13.87 7.78
N ASP A 35 -0.50 -13.48 8.78
CA ASP A 35 -1.71 -12.71 8.51
C ASP A 35 -1.34 -11.42 7.77
N LEU A 36 -2.17 -11.09 6.78
CA LEU A 36 -2.04 -9.83 6.07
C LEU A 36 -2.25 -8.68 7.06
N ALA A 37 -1.51 -7.59 6.88
CA ALA A 37 -1.65 -6.40 7.73
C ALA A 37 -3.05 -5.73 7.64
N SER A 38 -3.89 -6.14 6.68
CA SER A 38 -5.29 -5.70 6.53
C SER A 38 -6.09 -6.70 5.70
N SER A 39 -7.39 -6.78 5.96
CA SER A 39 -8.38 -7.60 5.26
C SER A 39 -8.91 -6.94 3.98
N PRO A 40 -9.49 -7.72 3.05
CA PRO A 40 -10.20 -7.17 1.89
C PRO A 40 -11.32 -6.18 2.28
N ALA A 41 -12.09 -6.49 3.32
CA ALA A 41 -13.16 -5.63 3.82
C ALA A 41 -12.65 -4.26 4.29
N GLU A 42 -11.54 -4.23 5.03
CA GLU A 42 -10.90 -2.98 5.46
C GLU A 42 -10.39 -2.16 4.28
N LYS A 43 -9.77 -2.80 3.28
CA LYS A 43 -9.33 -2.12 2.05
C LYS A 43 -10.50 -1.51 1.28
N LYS A 44 -11.63 -2.23 1.19
CA LYS A 44 -12.86 -1.72 0.58
C LYS A 44 -13.44 -0.53 1.36
N ALA A 45 -13.46 -0.61 2.69
CA ALA A 45 -13.91 0.49 3.55
C ALA A 45 -13.02 1.73 3.39
N ALA A 46 -11.70 1.56 3.33
CA ALA A 46 -10.76 2.66 3.09
C ALA A 46 -10.98 3.32 1.72
N ALA A 47 -11.14 2.53 0.66
CA ALA A 47 -11.44 3.07 -0.68
C ALA A 47 -12.76 3.85 -0.71
N LYS A 48 -13.78 3.37 0.01
CA LYS A 48 -15.08 4.05 0.16
C LYS A 48 -14.92 5.39 0.91
N ALA A 49 -14.15 5.40 2.00
CA ALA A 49 -13.89 6.63 2.75
C ALA A 49 -13.14 7.68 1.89
N ILE A 50 -12.17 7.25 1.09
CA ILE A 50 -11.48 8.15 0.14
C ILE A 50 -12.48 8.75 -0.85
N GLN A 51 -13.35 7.94 -1.43
CA GLN A 51 -14.30 8.38 -2.44
C GLN A 51 -15.40 9.30 -1.88
N GLU A 52 -15.96 8.95 -0.72
CA GLU A 52 -17.17 9.59 -0.19
C GLU A 52 -16.87 10.84 0.65
N HIS A 53 -15.71 10.87 1.30
CA HIS A 53 -15.40 11.93 2.27
C HIS A 53 -14.13 12.66 1.88
N ILE A 54 -13.01 11.95 1.72
CA ILE A 54 -11.70 12.60 1.62
C ILE A 54 -11.54 13.35 0.29
N GLU A 55 -11.83 12.72 -0.85
CA GLU A 55 -11.77 13.37 -2.18
C GLU A 55 -12.68 14.62 -2.27
N PRO A 56 -13.99 14.55 -1.95
CA PRO A 56 -14.87 15.71 -2.07
C PRO A 56 -14.52 16.83 -1.09
N GLU A 57 -14.24 16.52 0.18
CA GLU A 57 -13.89 17.52 1.18
C GLU A 57 -12.55 18.19 0.87
N THR A 58 -11.55 17.41 0.43
CA THR A 58 -10.25 17.96 -0.01
C THR A 58 -10.41 18.89 -1.21
N LYS A 59 -11.26 18.50 -2.17
CA LYS A 59 -11.56 19.34 -3.33
C LYS A 59 -12.26 20.63 -2.92
N GLN A 60 -13.22 20.57 -2.00
CA GLN A 60 -13.95 21.74 -1.51
C GLN A 60 -13.04 22.70 -0.74
N ALA A 61 -12.26 22.18 0.21
CA ALA A 61 -11.29 22.97 0.96
C ALA A 61 -10.26 23.62 0.01
N GLY A 62 -9.85 22.88 -1.02
CA GLY A 62 -9.00 23.40 -2.07
C GLY A 62 -9.65 24.56 -2.83
N ALA A 63 -10.87 24.37 -3.35
CA ALA A 63 -11.59 25.43 -4.08
C ALA A 63 -11.76 26.71 -3.25
N TRP A 64 -12.07 26.57 -1.95
CA TRP A 64 -12.19 27.71 -1.05
C TRP A 64 -10.86 28.46 -0.88
N ALA A 65 -9.77 27.74 -0.63
CA ALA A 65 -8.44 28.36 -0.53
C ALA A 65 -8.00 29.04 -1.83
N ASP A 66 -8.38 28.45 -2.98
CA ASP A 66 -8.09 29.02 -4.30
C ASP A 66 -8.81 30.37 -4.48
N GLU A 67 -10.09 30.43 -4.13
CA GLU A 67 -10.93 31.63 -4.24
C GLU A 67 -10.44 32.76 -3.32
N GLU A 68 -10.21 32.48 -2.04
CA GLU A 68 -9.74 33.46 -1.04
C GLU A 68 -8.35 34.02 -1.40
N THR A 69 -7.44 33.14 -1.82
CA THR A 69 -6.09 33.56 -2.21
C THR A 69 -6.10 34.34 -3.53
N GLY A 70 -6.95 33.94 -4.48
CA GLY A 70 -7.18 34.69 -5.72
C GLY A 70 -7.76 36.09 -5.45
N GLY A 71 -8.68 36.22 -4.50
CA GLY A 71 -9.19 37.50 -4.00
C GLY A 71 -8.09 38.37 -3.41
N SER A 72 -7.23 37.79 -2.57
CA SER A 72 -6.10 38.48 -1.96
C SER A 72 -5.08 38.97 -3.00
N VAL A 73 -4.73 38.15 -4.00
CA VAL A 73 -3.83 38.54 -5.10
C VAL A 73 -4.40 39.73 -5.88
N LYS A 74 -5.71 39.73 -6.17
CA LYS A 74 -6.37 40.84 -6.86
C LYS A 74 -6.41 42.11 -6.00
N ALA A 75 -6.64 41.97 -4.69
CA ALA A 75 -6.67 43.09 -3.77
C ALA A 75 -5.30 43.79 -3.63
N PHE A 76 -4.22 43.01 -3.62
CA PHE A 76 -2.85 43.52 -3.53
C PHE A 76 -2.21 43.91 -4.87
N GLY A 77 -2.88 43.60 -5.99
CA GLY A 77 -2.42 43.95 -7.33
C GLY A 77 -2.39 45.46 -7.59
N PRO A 78 -1.70 45.90 -8.66
CA PRO A 78 -1.67 47.30 -9.06
C PRO A 78 -3.09 47.76 -9.45
N LYS A 79 -3.74 48.56 -8.60
CA LYS A 79 -4.98 49.26 -8.97
C LYS A 79 -4.71 50.58 -9.69
N ASP A 80 -3.54 51.17 -9.46
CA ASP A 80 -3.17 52.53 -9.90
C ASP A 80 -1.72 52.60 -10.44
N GLY A 81 -1.18 51.45 -10.86
CA GLY A 81 0.11 51.35 -11.59
C GLY A 81 1.28 50.80 -10.77
N HIS A 82 1.21 50.85 -9.44
CA HIS A 82 2.16 50.19 -8.54
C HIS A 82 1.41 49.32 -7.53
N GLY A 83 1.46 48.00 -7.74
CA GLY A 83 0.88 47.03 -6.82
C GLY A 83 1.72 46.87 -5.57
N TRP A 84 1.19 46.21 -4.56
CA TRP A 84 1.96 45.89 -3.36
C TRP A 84 3.10 44.95 -3.74
N LEU A 85 4.30 45.20 -3.21
CA LEU A 85 5.49 44.37 -3.47
C LEU A 85 5.23 42.87 -3.16
N THR A 86 4.34 42.59 -2.22
CA THR A 86 3.96 41.24 -1.77
C THR A 86 3.04 40.50 -2.74
N SER A 87 2.35 41.20 -3.65
CA SER A 87 1.37 40.59 -4.58
C SER A 87 2.00 39.49 -5.46
N GLY A 88 3.23 39.69 -5.93
CA GLY A 88 3.98 38.69 -6.70
C GLY A 88 4.34 37.46 -5.88
N ALA A 89 4.74 37.64 -4.62
CA ALA A 89 5.06 36.53 -3.72
C ALA A 89 3.80 35.71 -3.37
N VAL A 90 2.68 36.37 -3.06
CA VAL A 90 1.39 35.71 -2.80
C VAL A 90 0.91 34.97 -4.04
N SER A 91 1.00 35.57 -5.24
CA SER A 91 0.63 34.90 -6.49
C SER A 91 1.48 33.66 -6.76
N LYS A 92 2.78 33.70 -6.49
CA LYS A 92 3.66 32.53 -6.65
C LYS A 92 3.30 31.44 -5.65
N ALA A 93 3.10 31.78 -4.39
CA ALA A 93 2.70 30.83 -3.35
C ALA A 93 1.36 30.15 -3.70
N HIS A 94 0.38 30.93 -4.16
CA HIS A 94 -0.92 30.43 -4.62
C HIS A 94 -0.80 29.42 -5.77
N LYS A 95 0.02 29.71 -6.79
CA LYS A 95 0.28 28.77 -7.89
C LYS A 95 0.89 27.46 -7.39
N THR A 96 1.92 27.53 -6.55
CA THR A 96 2.55 26.34 -5.98
C THR A 96 1.57 25.54 -5.13
N TRP A 97 0.75 26.20 -4.32
CA TRP A 97 -0.28 25.53 -3.53
C TRP A 97 -1.30 24.81 -4.43
N GLY A 98 -1.75 25.42 -5.53
CA GLY A 98 -2.67 24.78 -6.49
C GLY A 98 -2.06 23.53 -7.15
N GLU A 99 -0.77 23.56 -7.47
CA GLU A 99 -0.05 22.38 -7.96
C GLU A 99 0.02 21.26 -6.91
N GLN A 100 0.27 21.60 -5.64
CA GLN A 100 0.28 20.63 -4.54
C GLN A 100 -1.10 20.02 -4.30
N ALA A 101 -2.16 20.85 -4.31
CA ALA A 101 -3.54 20.38 -4.17
C ALA A 101 -3.92 19.41 -5.30
N LYS A 102 -3.54 19.74 -6.54
CA LYS A 102 -3.74 18.85 -7.70
C LYS A 102 -3.00 17.52 -7.54
N ASN A 103 -1.74 17.56 -7.13
CA ASN A 103 -0.95 16.34 -6.90
C ASN A 103 -1.55 15.46 -5.79
N LEU A 104 -2.06 16.06 -4.71
CA LEU A 104 -2.78 15.35 -3.67
C LEU A 104 -4.02 14.64 -4.22
N MET A 105 -4.84 15.33 -5.01
CA MET A 105 -6.03 14.73 -5.62
C MET A 105 -5.69 13.57 -6.56
N ASN A 106 -4.62 13.69 -7.34
CA ASN A 106 -4.13 12.61 -8.20
C ASN A 106 -3.69 11.39 -7.37
N ARG A 107 -3.01 11.63 -6.24
CA ARG A 107 -2.55 10.57 -5.34
C ARG A 107 -3.72 9.86 -4.67
N LEU A 108 -4.70 10.59 -4.16
CA LEU A 108 -5.93 10.02 -3.58
C LEU A 108 -6.67 9.11 -4.57
N SER A 109 -6.81 9.55 -5.83
CA SER A 109 -7.43 8.75 -6.88
C SER A 109 -6.65 7.47 -7.17
N SER A 110 -5.31 7.57 -7.21
CA SER A 110 -4.41 6.43 -7.43
C SER A 110 -4.46 5.43 -6.27
N GLU A 111 -4.45 5.92 -5.03
CA GLU A 111 -4.54 5.13 -3.81
C GLU A 111 -5.89 4.39 -3.73
N LYS A 112 -7.01 5.07 -4.04
CA LYS A 112 -8.32 4.44 -4.17
C LYS A 112 -8.31 3.29 -5.19
N GLY A 113 -7.72 3.51 -6.37
CA GLY A 113 -7.59 2.49 -7.40
C GLY A 113 -6.75 1.30 -6.94
N ALA A 114 -5.63 1.55 -6.26
CA ALA A 114 -4.77 0.50 -5.72
C ALA A 114 -5.47 -0.34 -4.63
N LEU A 115 -6.25 0.30 -3.75
CA LEU A 115 -7.03 -0.39 -2.72
C LEU A 115 -8.12 -1.28 -3.33
N GLN A 116 -8.84 -0.78 -4.34
CA GLN A 116 -9.86 -1.56 -5.04
C GLN A 116 -9.25 -2.76 -5.78
N SER A 117 -8.13 -2.55 -6.48
CA SER A 117 -7.40 -3.62 -7.18
C SER A 117 -6.91 -4.70 -6.21
N SER A 118 -6.31 -4.29 -5.08
CA SER A 118 -5.83 -5.21 -4.03
C SER A 118 -6.97 -6.04 -3.45
N ASN A 119 -8.14 -5.44 -3.20
CA ASN A 119 -9.31 -6.15 -2.72
C ASN A 119 -9.78 -7.23 -3.71
N THR A 120 -9.86 -6.89 -5.01
CA THR A 120 -10.24 -7.84 -6.07
C THR A 120 -9.26 -9.00 -6.16
N PHE A 121 -7.95 -8.72 -6.11
CA PHE A 121 -6.92 -9.74 -6.14
C PHE A 121 -7.05 -10.73 -4.97
N LEU A 122 -7.10 -10.22 -3.73
CA LEU A 122 -7.19 -11.08 -2.54
C LEU A 122 -8.45 -11.93 -2.53
N THR A 123 -9.60 -11.33 -2.86
CA THR A 123 -10.88 -12.06 -2.96
C THR A 123 -10.82 -13.17 -4.02
N GLY A 124 -10.19 -12.90 -5.17
CA GLY A 124 -9.99 -13.89 -6.23
C GLY A 124 -9.07 -15.04 -5.80
N THR A 125 -7.98 -14.73 -5.08
CA THR A 125 -7.10 -15.74 -4.51
C THR A 125 -7.84 -16.63 -3.51
N ASP A 126 -8.64 -16.05 -2.61
CA ASP A 126 -9.41 -16.81 -1.62
C ASP A 126 -10.38 -17.80 -2.29
N PHE A 127 -11.09 -17.37 -3.34
CA PHE A 127 -11.95 -18.26 -4.12
C PHE A 127 -11.17 -19.37 -4.82
N GLY A 128 -10.01 -19.06 -5.40
CA GLY A 128 -9.16 -20.05 -6.07
C GLY A 128 -8.62 -21.10 -5.11
N VAL A 129 -8.18 -20.68 -3.92
CA VAL A 129 -7.72 -21.58 -2.85
C VAL A 129 -8.88 -22.48 -2.38
N LEU A 130 -10.06 -21.91 -2.11
CA LEU A 130 -11.23 -22.69 -1.71
C LEU A 130 -11.62 -23.73 -2.77
N ALA A 131 -11.61 -23.36 -4.05
CA ALA A 131 -11.91 -24.28 -5.15
C ALA A 131 -10.88 -25.41 -5.23
N GLY A 132 -9.59 -25.11 -5.03
CA GLY A 132 -8.53 -26.11 -4.96
C GLY A 132 -8.70 -27.08 -3.78
N VAL A 133 -8.98 -26.55 -2.59
CA VAL A 133 -9.24 -27.37 -1.39
C VAL A 133 -10.45 -28.28 -1.57
N ARG A 134 -11.56 -27.77 -2.15
CA ARG A 134 -12.74 -28.59 -2.45
C ARG A 134 -12.41 -29.76 -3.39
N LYS A 135 -11.63 -29.51 -4.46
CA LYS A 135 -11.20 -30.56 -5.39
C LYS A 135 -10.35 -31.65 -4.74
N VAL A 136 -9.51 -31.29 -3.77
CA VAL A 136 -8.63 -32.23 -3.07
C VAL A 136 -9.35 -32.92 -1.90
N SER A 137 -10.51 -32.42 -1.48
CA SER A 137 -11.25 -32.96 -0.35
C SER A 137 -11.84 -34.34 -0.67
N VAL A 138 -11.33 -35.35 0.03
CA VAL A 138 -11.79 -36.75 -0.01
C VAL A 138 -13.27 -36.94 0.34
N LEU A 139 -13.91 -35.94 0.96
CA LEU A 139 -15.34 -35.99 1.31
C LEU A 139 -16.26 -36.00 0.08
N ASP A 140 -15.82 -35.45 -1.06
CA ASP A 140 -16.58 -35.50 -2.33
C ASP A 140 -16.42 -36.87 -3.02
N THR A 141 -15.29 -37.54 -2.79
CA THR A 141 -15.01 -38.91 -3.28
C THR A 141 -15.82 -39.98 -2.54
N TYR A 142 -16.35 -39.67 -1.35
CA TYR A 142 -17.08 -40.61 -0.49
C TYR A 142 -18.60 -40.48 -0.54
N SER A 143 -19.19 -39.77 -1.51
CA SER A 143 -20.65 -39.82 -1.68
C SER A 143 -21.08 -41.26 -1.98
N PRO A 144 -21.82 -41.94 -1.09
CA PRO A 144 -22.26 -43.30 -1.33
C PRO A 144 -23.25 -43.31 -2.52
N PRO A 145 -23.23 -44.36 -3.37
CA PRO A 145 -24.13 -44.44 -4.50
C PRO A 145 -25.60 -44.42 -4.04
N PRO A 146 -26.52 -43.82 -4.82
CA PRO A 146 -27.94 -43.83 -4.49
C PRO A 146 -28.42 -45.29 -4.39
N HIS A 147 -28.97 -45.65 -3.24
CA HIS A 147 -29.56 -46.96 -3.01
C HIS A 147 -30.85 -47.11 -3.87
N PRO A 148 -31.07 -48.30 -4.47
CA PRO A 148 -32.22 -48.58 -5.34
C PRO A 148 -33.56 -48.63 -4.61
#